data_AF-A0A0A0KIM5-F1
#
_entry.id   AF-A0A0A0KIM5-F1
#
_cell.length_a   1.000
_cell.length_b   1.000
_cell.length_c   1.000
_cell.angle_alpha   90.00
_cell.angle_beta   90.00
_cell.angle_gamma   90.00
#
_symmetry.space_group_name_H-M   'P 1'
#
loop_
_entity.id
_entity.type
_entity.pdbx_description
1 polymer ?
#
loop_
_entity_poly.entity_id
_entity_poly.type
_entity_poly.pdbx_seq_one_letter_code
_entity_poly.pdbx_strand_id
1 'polypeptide(L)'
;MMIWLCVVTVNNAGLINRSCKIWELDAQEFDNVIDTNVKGIANIMRHFIPLMISSNKGIIINMSSIAGRDARELIKLLRLIL
;
A
#
# COMPACT_ATOMS: atom_id res chain seq x y z
N MET A 1 -12.19 -8.12 -31.05
CA MET A 1 -11.24 -8.33 -29.94
C MET A 1 -11.94 -7.89 -28.67
N MET A 2 -12.41 -8.83 -27.85
CA MET A 2 -13.25 -8.54 -26.68
C MET A 2 -12.32 -8.24 -25.50
N ILE A 3 -12.16 -6.96 -25.16
CA ILE A 3 -11.41 -6.56 -23.97
C ILE A 3 -12.29 -6.95 -22.79
N TRP A 4 -11.86 -7.93 -21.99
CA TRP A 4 -12.47 -8.18 -20.68
C TRP A 4 -12.26 -6.92 -19.85
N LEU A 5 -13.28 -6.08 -19.79
CA LEU A 5 -13.26 -4.88 -18.98
C LEU A 5 -13.19 -5.31 -17.51
N CYS A 6 -12.06 -5.04 -16.85
CA CYS A 6 -11.90 -5.35 -15.43
C CYS A 6 -12.82 -4.41 -14.62
N VAL A 7 -13.94 -4.96 -14.15
CA VAL A 7 -14.97 -4.20 -13.43
C VAL A 7 -14.67 -4.04 -11.94
N VAL A 8 -13.79 -4.88 -11.39
CA VAL A 8 -13.39 -4.84 -9.98
C VAL A 8 -11.89 -5.07 -9.87
N THR A 9 -11.17 -4.15 -9.23
CA THR A 9 -9.76 -4.32 -8.86
C THR A 9 -9.63 -4.39 -7.34
N VAL A 10 -8.92 -5.42 -6.86
CA VAL A 10 -8.62 -5.59 -5.43
C VAL A 10 -7.11 -5.45 -5.23
N ASN A 11 -6.70 -4.31 -4.66
CA ASN A 11 -5.32 -4.01 -4.35
C ASN A 11 -4.98 -4.60 -2.98
N ASN A 12 -4.58 -5.87 -2.98
CA ASN A 12 -4.27 -6.64 -1.77
C ASN A 12 -2.77 -6.91 -1.56
N ALA A 13 -1.94 -6.80 -2.60
CA ALA A 13 -0.50 -7.03 -2.45
C ALA A 13 0.08 -6.09 -1.39
N GLY A 14 0.77 -6.68 -0.41
CA GLY A 14 1.30 -5.95 0.73
C GLY A 14 2.48 -6.67 1.37
N LEU A 15 3.46 -5.89 1.82
CA LEU A 15 4.62 -6.34 2.58
C LEU A 15 4.64 -5.69 3.97
N ILE A 16 5.27 -6.37 4.92
CA ILE A 16 5.60 -5.84 6.23
C ILE A 16 7.09 -6.01 6.45
N ASN A 17 7.74 -4.97 6.95
CA ASN A 17 9.14 -5.06 7.37
C ASN A 17 9.25 -5.76 8.73
N ARG A 18 10.45 -6.20 9.07
CA ARG A 18 10.81 -6.71 10.38
C ARG A 18 10.50 -5.68 11.47
N SER A 19 10.09 -6.17 12.63
CA SER A 19 9.93 -5.35 13.81
C SER A 19 11.32 -5.08 14.43
N CYS A 20 11.85 -3.88 14.20
CA CYS A 20 13.08 -3.41 14.83
C CYS A 20 13.03 -1.90 15.04
N LYS A 21 14.07 -1.35 15.69
CA LYS A 21 14.22 0.10 15.79
C LYS A 21 14.43 0.67 14.39
N ILE A 22 13.91 1.87 14.14
CA ILE A 22 13.89 2.43 12.79
C ILE A 22 15.29 2.63 12.18
N TRP A 23 16.31 2.91 13.01
CA TRP A 23 17.71 3.04 12.56
C TRP A 23 18.43 1.70 12.34
N GLU A 24 17.82 0.58 12.73
CA GLU A 24 18.32 -0.78 12.48
C GLU A 24 17.63 -1.42 11.27
N LEU A 25 16.62 -0.76 10.71
CA LEU A 25 15.87 -1.23 9.56
C LEU A 25 16.71 -1.01 8.29
N ASP A 26 16.79 -2.04 7.46
CA ASP A 26 17.46 -1.94 6.18
C ASP A 26 16.68 -1.03 5.21
N ALA A 27 17.39 -0.17 4.49
CA ALA A 27 16.77 0.80 3.59
C ALA A 27 16.03 0.11 2.44
N GLN A 28 16.60 -0.97 1.88
CA GLN A 28 15.98 -1.72 0.79
C GLN A 28 14.70 -2.43 1.27
N GLU A 29 14.70 -2.95 2.49
CA GLU A 29 13.51 -3.52 3.11
C GLU A 29 12.38 -2.49 3.25
N PHE A 30 12.70 -1.27 3.71
CA PHE A 30 11.72 -0.18 3.77
C PHE A 30 11.23 0.22 2.38
N ASP A 31 12.14 0.36 1.41
CA ASP A 31 11.79 0.69 0.03
C ASP A 31 10.84 -0.34 -0.58
N ASN A 32 11.05 -1.63 -0.32
CA ASN A 32 10.15 -2.69 -0.80
C ASN A 32 8.72 -2.52 -0.26
N VAL A 33 8.56 -2.12 1.01
CA VAL A 33 7.25 -1.83 1.62
C VAL A 33 6.60 -0.64 0.92
N ILE A 34 7.34 0.45 0.67
CA ILE A 34 6.80 1.64 -0.01
C ILE A 34 6.44 1.32 -1.47
N ASP A 35 7.33 0.62 -2.17
CA ASP A 35 7.14 0.22 -3.56
C ASP A 35 5.91 -0.65 -3.74
N THR A 36 5.68 -1.59 -2.82
CA THR A 36 4.53 -2.50 -2.88
C THR A 36 3.24 -1.82 -2.40
N ASN A 37 3.24 -1.32 -1.16
CA ASN A 37 2.02 -0.94 -0.46
C ASN A 37 1.51 0.45 -0.86
N VAL A 38 2.37 1.30 -1.42
CA VAL A 38 2.02 2.69 -1.79
C VAL A 38 2.14 2.89 -3.29
N LYS A 39 3.35 2.73 -3.86
CA LYS A 39 3.57 2.97 -5.28
C LYS A 39 2.83 1.93 -6.13
N GLY A 40 2.80 0.67 -5.70
CA GLY A 40 2.10 -0.42 -6.38
C GLY A 40 0.61 -0.13 -6.57
N ILE A 41 -0.07 0.30 -5.50
CA ILE A 41 -1.49 0.69 -5.55
C ILE A 41 -1.69 1.85 -6.54
N ALA A 42 -0.86 2.90 -6.46
CA ALA A 42 -0.94 4.03 -7.37
C ALA A 42 -0.72 3.60 -8.83
N ASN A 43 0.22 2.69 -9.09
CA ASN A 43 0.50 2.15 -10.42
C ASN A 43 -0.68 1.36 -10.97
N ILE A 44 -1.32 0.50 -10.18
CA ILE A 44 -2.53 -0.22 -10.60
C ILE A 44 -3.65 0.77 -10.91
N MET A 45 -3.95 1.69 -10.00
CA MET A 45 -5.00 2.68 -10.19
C MET A 45 -4.78 3.51 -11.47
N ARG A 46 -3.54 3.93 -11.76
CA ARG A 46 -3.21 4.67 -12.99
C ARG A 46 -3.54 3.91 -14.28
N HIS A 47 -3.47 2.58 -14.28
CA HIS A 47 -3.75 1.78 -15.48
C HIS A 47 -5.25 1.44 -15.61
N PHE A 48 -5.95 1.19 -14.51
CA PHE A 48 -7.34 0.72 -14.56
C PHE A 48 -8.39 1.85 -14.49
N ILE A 49 -8.11 2.95 -13.80
CA ILE A 49 -9.06 4.08 -13.68
C ILE A 49 -9.47 4.64 -15.06
N PRO A 50 -8.55 4.91 -16.01
CA PRO A 50 -8.95 5.44 -17.33
C PRO A 50 -9.93 4.52 -18.07
N LEU A 51 -9.71 3.20 -17.98
CA LEU A 51 -10.60 2.20 -18.57
C LEU A 51 -11.97 2.22 -17.89
N MET A 52 -12.01 2.25 -16.55
CA MET A 52 -13.26 2.29 -15.77
C MET A 52 -14.08 3.55 -16.04
N ILE A 53 -13.41 4.70 -16.19
CA ILE A 53 -14.04 5.98 -16.56
C ILE A 53 -14.66 5.86 -17.96
N SER A 54 -13.91 5.34 -18.94
CA SER A 54 -14.38 5.20 -20.32
C SER A 54 -15.62 4.31 -20.45
N SER A 55 -15.76 3.34 -19.55
CA SER A 55 -16.89 2.41 -19.50
C SER A 55 -17.99 2.82 -18.51
N ASN A 56 -17.82 3.94 -17.80
CA ASN A 56 -18.68 4.38 -16.69
C ASN A 56 -19.01 3.25 -15.69
N LYS A 57 -18.02 2.39 -15.40
CA LYS A 57 -18.19 1.18 -14.59
C LYS A 57 -16.86 0.75 -13.98
N GLY A 58 -16.81 0.60 -12.67
CA GLY A 58 -15.63 0.11 -11.97
C GLY A 58 -15.77 0.17 -10.45
N ILE A 59 -15.12 -0.75 -9.73
CA ILE A 59 -14.98 -0.74 -8.27
C ILE A 59 -13.50 -0.95 -7.94
N ILE A 60 -12.95 -0.11 -7.06
CA ILE A 60 -11.58 -0.25 -6.54
C ILE A 60 -11.65 -0.54 -5.05
N ILE A 61 -11.03 -1.63 -4.61
CA ILE A 61 -10.90 -2.01 -3.22
C ILE A 61 -9.42 -1.96 -2.84
N ASN A 62 -9.05 -1.06 -1.92
CA ASN A 62 -7.70 -0.97 -1.38
C ASN A 62 -7.66 -1.57 0.02
N MET A 63 -6.83 -2.59 0.20
CA MET A 63 -6.62 -3.18 1.52
C MET A 63 -5.69 -2.30 2.34
N SER A 64 -6.06 -2.06 3.59
CA SER A 64 -5.29 -1.25 4.54
C SER A 64 -5.24 -1.94 5.90
N SER A 65 -4.39 -1.45 6.79
CA SER A 65 -4.18 -1.98 8.14
C SER A 65 -4.33 -0.86 9.18
N ILE A 66 -4.73 -1.22 10.39
CA ILE A 66 -4.76 -0.29 11.54
C ILE A 66 -3.39 0.32 11.82
N ALA A 67 -2.29 -0.37 11.47
CA ALA A 67 -0.94 0.14 11.59
C ALA A 67 -0.69 1.41 10.72
N GLY A 68 -1.44 1.59 9.63
CA GLY A 68 -1.40 2.81 8.82
C GLY A 68 -2.12 4.00 9.46
N ARG A 69 -2.95 3.77 10.49
CA ARG A 69 -3.63 4.82 11.27
C ARG A 69 -2.91 5.13 12.58
N ASP A 70 -2.38 4.09 13.23
CA ASP A 70 -1.81 4.19 14.56
C ASP A 70 -0.29 3.95 14.55
N ALA A 71 0.49 5.00 14.85
CA ALA A 71 1.96 4.95 14.97
C ALA A 71 2.45 4.36 16.32
N ARG A 72 1.81 3.28 16.79
CA ARG A 72 2.00 2.74 18.16
C ARG A 72 3.44 2.34 18.48
N GLU A 73 4.23 1.93 17.50
CA GLU A 73 5.62 1.50 17.72
C GLU A 73 6.62 2.67 17.76
N LEU A 74 6.30 3.84 17.19
CA LEU A 74 7.14 5.05 17.30
C LEU A 74 7.05 5.69 18.70
N ILE A 75 5.90 5.57 19.36
CA ILE A 75 5.63 6.24 20.65
C ILE A 75 6.34 5.55 21.83
N LYS A 76 6.57 4.23 21.77
CA LYS A 76 7.30 3.52 22.84
C LYS A 76 8.74 3.97 22.97
N LEU A 77 9.35 4.38 21.87
CA LEU A 77 10.77 4.73 21.83
C LEU A 77 11.06 6.10 22.46
N LEU A 78 10.13 7.06 22.33
CA LEU A 78 10.25 8.38 22.96
C LEU A 78 10.12 8.33 24.48
N ARG A 79 9.40 7.35 25.03
CA ARG A 79 9.26 7.16 26.49
C ARG A 79 10.48 6.52 27.18
N LEU A 80 11.45 6.05 26.42
CA LEU A 80 12.69 5.47 26.96
C LEU A 80 13.88 6.44 26.93
N ILE A 81 13.74 7.58 26.25
CA ILE A 81 14.79 8.60 26.10
C ILE A 81 14.50 9.84 26.98
N LEU A 82 13.27 9.97 27.49
CA LEU A 82 12.86 10.92 28.53
C LEU A 82 12.69 10.20 29.86
#